data_AF-A0AA39WTM8-F1
#
_entry.id   AF-A0AA39WTM8-F1
#
_cell.length_a   1.000
_cell.length_b   1.000
_cell.length_c   1.000
_cell.angle_alpha   90.00
_cell.angle_beta   90.00
_cell.angle_gamma   90.00
#
_symmetry.space_group_name_H-M   'P 1'
#
loop_
_entity.id
_entity.type
_entity.pdbx_description
1 polymer ?
#
loop_
_entity_poly.entity_id
_entity_poly.type
_entity_poly.pdbx_seq_one_letter_code
_entity_poly.pdbx_strand_id
1 'polypeptide(L)'
;MYLHALAPELLSLILKALDRPRDLHSLIRASAPCFRVYALSPVLILSSILRNAILPDALHHALAHGHIPATPSNESLEAFLDEYFQADSFGFPTDKATLVTLCRLFSQTCYFIDDYSARAMHTLDPEPNPGQATALSLSRTERARLQRAFYRYELYSRVFPVDSNARCHSLVPADVQFSRFLARIEPWEAEEMSCAYHYFTSLMGRFIYDLEEQVVETVLASPDVRRPPSLACPFPNGQGRADDSDMVLFNCLDLRDLDLFSNDGRFRSPGIVSYLASLGSAFIYQLVLADKGRRKDMIREKTPVWRDFLPEALDHAPDTGPKTIVPDGIDDNQPSHPNLGYYLFKRSEQDVYFHIRHDGILNCPLRETAFVFWDAEKIFRPPVGDNLRETRRMDPKRVNQLYNRYRGKSAEEWLEGVKIPRAQMERIIEEFGSVFDSW
;
A
#
# COMPACT_ATOMS: atom_id res chain seq x y z
N MET A 1 41.16 0.92 -13.42
CA MET A 1 40.91 0.06 -14.61
C MET A 1 39.81 0.73 -15.43
N TYR A 2 40.09 1.17 -16.66
CA TYR A 2 39.10 1.92 -17.45
C TYR A 2 38.08 0.96 -18.06
N LEU A 3 36.83 1.03 -17.61
CA LEU A 3 35.71 0.21 -18.11
C LEU A 3 35.59 0.24 -19.64
N HIS A 4 35.98 1.36 -20.26
CA HIS A 4 35.93 1.56 -21.72
C HIS A 4 36.98 0.78 -22.52
N ALA A 5 37.99 0.20 -21.86
CA ALA A 5 39.03 -0.61 -22.49
C ALA A 5 38.74 -2.12 -22.44
N LEU A 6 37.64 -2.53 -21.80
CA LEU A 6 37.23 -3.92 -21.72
C LEU A 6 36.63 -4.42 -23.04
N ALA A 7 36.86 -5.69 -23.34
CA ALA A 7 36.22 -6.36 -24.48
C ALA A 7 34.69 -6.40 -24.32
N PRO A 8 33.91 -6.34 -25.41
CA PRO A 8 32.43 -6.38 -25.36
C PRO A 8 31.86 -7.56 -24.57
N GLU A 9 32.53 -8.71 -24.60
CA GLU A 9 32.14 -9.92 -23.88
C GLU A 9 32.24 -9.73 -22.36
N LEU A 10 33.33 -9.11 -21.88
CA LEU A 10 33.51 -8.78 -20.47
C LEU A 10 32.50 -7.73 -20.01
N LEU A 11 32.24 -6.72 -20.84
CA LEU A 11 31.17 -5.76 -20.59
C LEU A 11 29.80 -6.45 -20.51
N SER A 12 29.51 -7.41 -21.39
CA SER A 12 28.26 -8.17 -21.31
C SER A 12 28.14 -8.98 -20.03
N LEU A 13 29.23 -9.59 -19.55
CA LEU A 13 29.23 -10.33 -18.29
C LEU A 13 29.00 -9.40 -17.10
N ILE A 14 29.65 -8.23 -17.08
CA ILE A 14 29.43 -7.20 -16.06
C ILE A 14 27.96 -6.78 -16.04
N LEU A 15 27.37 -6.47 -17.21
CA LEU A 15 25.98 -6.05 -17.31
C LEU A 15 25.00 -7.16 -16.84
N LYS A 16 25.28 -8.43 -17.13
CA LYS A 16 24.47 -9.57 -16.70
C LYS A 16 24.61 -9.91 -15.21
N ALA A 17 25.69 -9.47 -14.57
CA ALA A 17 25.97 -9.68 -13.15
C ALA A 17 25.37 -8.60 -12.25
N LEU A 18 24.68 -7.59 -12.80
CA LEU A 18 24.00 -6.59 -12.00
C LEU A 18 22.75 -7.18 -11.33
N ASP A 19 22.47 -6.72 -10.11
CA ASP A 19 21.32 -7.19 -9.31
C ASP A 19 20.14 -6.20 -9.31
N ARG A 20 20.27 -5.05 -9.99
CA ARG A 20 19.23 -4.04 -10.05
C ARG A 20 19.12 -3.39 -11.44
N PRO A 21 17.91 -3.27 -12.00
CA PRO A 21 17.70 -2.54 -13.25
C PRO A 21 18.12 -1.07 -13.21
N ARG A 22 18.07 -0.43 -12.03
CA ARG A 22 18.54 0.95 -11.83
C ARG A 22 20.05 1.10 -12.07
N ASP A 23 20.82 0.10 -11.66
CA ASP A 23 22.26 0.09 -11.83
C ASP A 23 22.61 -0.08 -13.30
N LEU A 24 21.85 -0.93 -14.02
CA LEU A 24 21.95 -1.02 -15.48
C LEU A 24 21.69 0.33 -16.13
N HIS A 25 20.56 0.99 -15.80
CA HIS A 25 20.21 2.29 -16.37
C HIS A 25 21.31 3.34 -16.12
N SER A 26 21.85 3.37 -14.91
CA SER A 26 22.92 4.31 -14.53
C SER A 26 24.20 4.02 -15.31
N LEU A 27 24.58 2.75 -15.44
CA LEU A 27 25.80 2.33 -16.13
C LEU A 27 25.74 2.56 -17.64
N ILE A 28 24.61 2.26 -18.30
CA ILE A 28 24.46 2.52 -19.75
C ILE A 28 24.37 4.01 -20.06
N ARG A 29 23.86 4.84 -19.13
CA ARG A 29 23.88 6.30 -19.28
C ARG A 29 25.27 6.88 -19.10
N ALA A 30 26.06 6.33 -18.18
CA ALA A 30 27.40 6.81 -17.90
C ALA A 30 28.46 6.31 -18.90
N SER A 31 28.20 5.21 -19.62
CA SER A 31 29.20 4.55 -20.48
C SER A 31 28.64 4.16 -21.84
N ALA A 32 29.08 4.87 -22.90
CA ALA A 32 28.72 4.56 -24.28
C ALA A 32 29.09 3.12 -24.72
N PRO A 33 30.26 2.55 -24.34
CA PRO A 33 30.55 1.13 -24.58
C PRO A 33 29.51 0.19 -23.94
N CYS A 34 29.11 0.43 -22.69
CA CYS A 34 28.09 -0.38 -22.02
C CYS A 34 26.74 -0.26 -22.72
N PHE A 35 26.36 0.94 -23.16
CA PHE A 35 25.14 1.13 -23.94
C PHE A 35 25.15 0.35 -25.26
N ARG A 36 26.28 0.36 -26.00
CA ARG A 36 26.39 -0.41 -27.25
C ARG A 36 26.21 -1.91 -27.02
N VAL A 37 26.85 -2.46 -25.98
CA VAL A 37 26.70 -3.87 -25.62
C VAL A 37 25.26 -4.19 -25.20
N TYR A 38 24.63 -3.32 -24.41
CA TYR A 38 23.23 -3.45 -24.05
C TYR A 38 22.30 -3.45 -25.27
N ALA A 39 22.51 -2.52 -26.21
CA ALA A 39 21.68 -2.37 -27.40
C ALA A 39 21.71 -3.61 -28.31
N LEU A 40 22.81 -4.38 -28.31
CA LEU A 40 22.93 -5.62 -29.08
C LEU A 40 22.16 -6.80 -28.47
N SER A 41 21.97 -6.84 -27.15
CA SER A 41 21.34 -7.99 -26.47
C SER A 41 20.51 -7.58 -25.24
N PRO A 42 19.51 -6.70 -25.41
CA PRO A 42 18.77 -6.13 -24.29
C PRO A 42 17.95 -7.19 -23.54
N VAL A 43 17.38 -8.17 -24.25
CA VAL A 43 16.59 -9.26 -23.67
C VAL A 43 17.44 -10.13 -22.76
N LEU A 44 18.61 -10.58 -23.23
CA LEU A 44 19.50 -11.44 -22.45
C LEU A 44 20.00 -10.73 -21.19
N ILE A 45 20.39 -9.45 -21.32
CA ILE A 45 20.90 -8.67 -20.18
C ILE A 45 19.79 -8.40 -19.16
N LEU A 46 18.61 -7.94 -19.59
CA LEU A 46 17.48 -7.71 -18.68
C LEU A 46 17.01 -8.99 -18.00
N SER A 47 16.97 -10.11 -18.74
CA SER A 47 16.60 -11.41 -18.18
C SER A 47 17.57 -11.84 -17.09
N SER A 48 18.89 -11.74 -17.32
CA SER A 48 19.89 -12.06 -16.29
C SER A 48 19.74 -11.18 -15.05
N ILE A 49 19.59 -9.86 -15.24
CA ILE A 49 19.45 -8.93 -14.10
C ILE A 49 18.22 -9.26 -13.28
N LEU A 50 17.06 -9.47 -13.90
CA LEU A 50 15.83 -9.77 -13.18
C LEU A 50 15.88 -11.13 -12.46
N ARG A 51 16.58 -12.13 -13.02
CA ARG A 51 16.83 -13.42 -12.34
C ARG A 51 17.72 -13.28 -11.11
N ASN A 52 18.68 -12.35 -11.11
CA ASN A 52 19.51 -12.08 -9.94
C ASN A 52 18.74 -11.26 -8.90
N ALA A 53 17.92 -10.32 -9.37
CA ALA A 53 17.23 -9.33 -8.55
C ALA A 53 16.00 -9.87 -7.81
N ILE A 54 15.22 -10.73 -8.46
CA ILE A 54 14.03 -11.36 -7.89
C ILE A 54 14.46 -12.65 -7.21
N LEU A 55 14.26 -12.71 -5.90
CA LEU A 55 14.70 -13.85 -5.11
C LEU A 55 13.85 -15.09 -5.41
N PRO A 56 14.42 -16.32 -5.30
CA PRO A 56 13.74 -17.55 -5.71
C PRO A 56 12.34 -17.72 -5.12
N ASP A 57 12.17 -17.46 -3.82
CA ASP A 57 10.89 -17.57 -3.10
C ASP A 57 9.83 -16.55 -3.54
N ALA A 58 10.25 -15.50 -4.24
CA ALA A 58 9.37 -14.46 -4.77
C ALA A 58 9.19 -14.56 -6.31
N LEU A 59 10.01 -15.35 -6.99
CA LEU A 59 10.07 -15.40 -8.45
C LEU A 59 8.78 -15.93 -9.06
N HIS A 60 8.24 -17.03 -8.52
CA HIS A 60 6.97 -17.60 -8.97
C HIS A 60 5.84 -16.56 -8.98
N HIS A 61 5.71 -15.82 -7.88
CA HIS A 61 4.70 -14.76 -7.73
C HIS A 61 4.91 -13.63 -8.73
N ALA A 62 6.16 -13.22 -8.95
CA ALA A 62 6.49 -12.18 -9.93
C ALA A 62 6.17 -12.59 -11.37
N LEU A 63 6.42 -13.85 -11.73
CA LEU A 63 6.18 -14.39 -13.08
C LEU A 63 4.70 -14.64 -13.37
N ALA A 64 3.92 -15.03 -12.36
CA ALA A 64 2.48 -15.22 -12.45
C ALA A 64 1.75 -13.97 -12.98
N HIS A 65 2.27 -12.77 -12.73
CA HIS A 65 1.68 -11.52 -13.24
C HIS A 65 1.57 -11.45 -14.76
N GLY A 66 2.49 -12.08 -15.49
CA GLY A 66 2.46 -12.11 -16.95
C GLY A 66 1.38 -13.01 -17.53
N HIS A 67 0.76 -13.85 -16.69
CA HIS A 67 -0.16 -14.92 -17.09
C HIS A 67 -1.59 -14.65 -16.62
N ILE A 68 -1.83 -13.54 -15.89
CA ILE A 68 -3.17 -13.14 -15.46
C ILE A 68 -4.03 -12.84 -16.70
N PRO A 69 -5.25 -13.41 -16.81
CA PRO A 69 -6.15 -13.10 -17.91
C PRO A 69 -6.49 -11.60 -17.95
N ALA A 70 -6.38 -10.99 -19.14
CA ALA A 70 -6.68 -9.56 -19.31
C ALA A 70 -8.16 -9.22 -19.02
N THR A 71 -9.06 -10.16 -19.33
CA THR A 71 -10.49 -10.07 -19.05
C THR A 71 -10.92 -11.38 -18.37
N PRO A 72 -10.82 -11.47 -17.03
CA PRO A 72 -11.08 -12.72 -16.33
C PRO A 72 -12.58 -13.05 -16.37
N SER A 73 -12.92 -14.13 -17.07
CA SER A 73 -14.14 -14.89 -16.81
C SER A 73 -13.93 -15.78 -15.58
N ASN A 74 -15.01 -16.25 -14.95
CA ASN A 74 -14.90 -17.19 -13.83
C ASN A 74 -14.08 -18.44 -14.19
N GLU A 75 -14.26 -19.01 -15.39
CA GLU A 75 -13.54 -20.20 -15.83
C GLU A 75 -12.04 -19.92 -16.05
N SER A 76 -11.71 -18.82 -16.74
CA SER A 76 -10.32 -18.43 -16.94
C SER A 76 -9.60 -18.05 -15.65
N LEU A 77 -10.34 -17.51 -14.68
CA LEU A 77 -9.82 -17.18 -13.36
C LEU A 77 -9.49 -18.44 -12.58
N GLU A 78 -10.39 -19.42 -12.55
CA GLU A 78 -10.14 -20.71 -11.89
C GLU A 78 -8.95 -21.44 -12.53
N ALA A 79 -8.90 -21.51 -13.86
CA ALA A 79 -7.78 -22.13 -14.57
C ALA A 79 -6.44 -21.47 -14.22
N PHE A 80 -6.41 -20.13 -14.17
CA PHE A 80 -5.22 -19.38 -13.76
C PHE A 80 -4.84 -19.67 -12.31
N LEU A 81 -5.79 -19.68 -11.38
CA LEU A 81 -5.51 -19.96 -9.97
C LEU A 81 -5.00 -21.38 -9.78
N ASP A 82 -5.58 -22.36 -10.47
CA ASP A 82 -5.12 -23.74 -10.42
C ASP A 82 -3.69 -23.89 -10.95
N GLU A 83 -3.35 -23.21 -12.04
CA GLU A 83 -1.97 -23.14 -12.54
C GLU A 83 -1.04 -22.42 -11.55
N TYR A 84 -1.50 -21.34 -10.93
CA TYR A 84 -0.72 -20.56 -9.98
C TYR A 84 -0.39 -21.33 -8.69
N PHE A 85 -1.31 -22.14 -8.20
CA PHE A 85 -1.08 -22.96 -7.01
C PHE A 85 -0.37 -24.29 -7.31
N GLN A 86 -0.11 -24.60 -8.58
CA GLN A 86 0.80 -25.68 -8.97
C GLN A 86 2.25 -25.18 -8.99
N ALA A 87 3.18 -25.99 -8.48
CA ALA A 87 4.59 -25.65 -8.46
C ALA A 87 5.18 -25.61 -9.88
N ASP A 88 6.09 -24.64 -10.13
CA ASP A 88 6.93 -24.53 -11.33
C ASP A 88 6.20 -24.30 -12.68
N SER A 89 4.99 -23.75 -12.67
CA SER A 89 4.20 -23.53 -13.90
C SER A 89 4.71 -22.39 -14.79
N PHE A 90 5.31 -21.33 -14.23
CA PHE A 90 5.64 -20.13 -15.00
C PHE A 90 7.11 -20.07 -15.45
N GLY A 91 7.30 -20.10 -16.77
CA GLY A 91 8.60 -19.90 -17.40
C GLY A 91 9.06 -18.43 -17.35
N PHE A 92 10.38 -18.22 -17.33
CA PHE A 92 10.94 -16.87 -17.40
C PHE A 92 10.73 -16.26 -18.78
N PRO A 93 10.30 -14.98 -18.90
CA PRO A 93 9.99 -14.37 -20.20
C PRO A 93 11.19 -14.27 -21.13
N THR A 94 10.94 -14.51 -22.42
CA THR A 94 11.95 -14.42 -23.49
C THR A 94 11.74 -13.22 -24.40
N ASP A 95 10.59 -12.54 -24.30
CA ASP A 95 10.30 -11.34 -25.09
C ASP A 95 10.60 -10.05 -24.31
N LYS A 96 10.92 -8.99 -25.06
CA LYS A 96 11.30 -7.70 -24.48
C LYS A 96 10.15 -7.02 -23.73
N ALA A 97 8.91 -7.15 -24.21
CA ALA A 97 7.79 -6.41 -23.66
C ALA A 97 7.44 -6.91 -22.26
N THR A 98 7.37 -8.23 -22.08
CA THR A 98 7.12 -8.88 -20.78
C THR A 98 8.27 -8.62 -19.80
N LEU A 99 9.52 -8.66 -20.25
CA LEU A 99 10.67 -8.28 -19.41
C LEU A 99 10.61 -6.84 -18.95
N VAL A 100 10.16 -5.91 -19.80
CA VAL A 100 9.98 -4.50 -19.42
C VAL A 100 8.86 -4.36 -18.38
N THR A 101 7.74 -5.07 -18.54
CA THR A 101 6.65 -5.09 -17.55
C THR A 101 7.13 -5.66 -16.21
N LEU A 102 7.84 -6.79 -16.22
CA LEU A 102 8.43 -7.39 -15.01
C LEU A 102 9.45 -6.45 -14.35
N CYS A 103 10.27 -5.75 -15.14
CA CYS A 103 11.20 -4.75 -14.64
C CYS A 103 10.50 -3.56 -13.97
N ARG A 104 9.36 -3.11 -14.49
CA ARG A 104 8.55 -2.06 -13.86
C ARG A 104 7.98 -2.53 -12.54
N LEU A 105 7.37 -3.72 -12.52
CA LEU A 105 6.85 -4.36 -11.32
C LEU A 105 7.94 -4.50 -10.25
N PHE A 106 9.11 -5.04 -10.62
CA PHE A 106 10.26 -5.14 -9.73
C PHE A 106 10.67 -3.77 -9.15
N SER A 107 10.77 -2.74 -10.00
CA SER A 107 11.21 -1.40 -9.55
C SER A 107 10.22 -0.77 -8.59
N GLN A 108 8.91 -0.96 -8.83
CA GLN A 108 7.83 -0.53 -7.95
C GLN A 108 7.89 -1.25 -6.60
N THR A 109 8.00 -2.58 -6.63
CA THR A 109 8.13 -3.41 -5.43
C THR A 109 9.37 -3.01 -4.61
N CYS A 110 10.52 -2.80 -5.24
CA CYS A 110 11.71 -2.32 -4.52
C CYS A 110 11.50 -0.98 -3.83
N TYR A 111 10.83 -0.02 -4.48
CA TYR A 111 10.53 1.27 -3.88
C TYR A 111 9.72 1.10 -2.59
N PHE A 112 8.64 0.30 -2.63
CA PHE A 112 7.78 0.09 -1.48
C PHE A 112 8.45 -0.71 -0.37
N ILE A 113 9.24 -1.74 -0.72
CA ILE A 113 10.02 -2.50 0.25
C ILE A 113 11.00 -1.61 0.99
N ASP A 114 11.74 -0.77 0.27
CA ASP A 114 12.75 0.11 0.88
C ASP A 114 12.07 1.19 1.76
N ASP A 115 10.95 1.79 1.34
CA ASP A 115 10.20 2.76 2.16
C ASP A 115 9.53 2.11 3.38
N TYR A 116 8.88 0.96 3.21
CA TYR A 116 8.20 0.26 4.31
C TYR A 116 9.19 -0.25 5.35
N SER A 117 10.28 -0.91 4.92
CA SER A 117 11.30 -1.41 5.84
C SER A 117 11.99 -0.27 6.60
N ALA A 118 12.29 0.86 5.94
CA ALA A 118 12.85 2.02 6.62
C ALA A 118 11.91 2.60 7.69
N ARG A 119 10.60 2.73 7.39
CA ARG A 119 9.60 3.20 8.37
C ARG A 119 9.49 2.25 9.56
N ALA A 120 9.33 0.96 9.27
CA ALA A 120 9.19 -0.06 10.30
C ALA A 120 10.43 -0.08 11.22
N MET A 121 11.63 0.01 10.65
CA MET A 121 12.87 0.08 11.43
C MET A 121 12.99 1.37 12.23
N HIS A 122 12.59 2.52 11.70
CA HIS A 122 12.56 3.77 12.46
C HIS A 122 11.61 3.70 13.66
N THR A 123 10.51 2.97 13.55
CA THR A 123 9.59 2.74 14.68
C THR A 123 10.19 1.78 15.72
N LEU A 124 10.94 0.77 15.29
CA LEU A 124 11.52 -0.26 16.16
C LEU A 124 12.87 0.12 16.78
N ASP A 125 13.62 1.02 16.15
CA ASP A 125 14.92 1.50 16.62
C ASP A 125 15.07 2.99 16.25
N PRO A 126 14.42 3.92 17.00
CA PRO A 126 14.36 5.34 16.65
C PRO A 126 15.71 6.06 16.75
N GLU A 127 16.61 5.57 17.60
CA GLU A 127 17.97 6.11 17.76
C GLU A 127 19.01 5.04 17.38
N PRO A 128 19.12 4.72 16.07
CA PRO A 128 20.05 3.70 15.65
C PRO A 128 21.47 4.19 15.89
N ASN A 129 22.29 3.33 16.49
CA ASN A 129 23.70 3.65 16.67
C ASN A 129 24.36 3.90 15.29
N PRO A 130 25.12 5.00 15.08
CA PRO A 130 25.66 5.36 13.77
C PRO A 130 26.59 4.30 13.16
N GLY A 131 27.13 3.38 13.97
CA GLY A 131 27.91 2.22 13.51
C GLY A 131 27.09 1.01 13.03
N GLN A 132 25.76 1.04 13.11
CA GLN A 132 24.87 -0.10 12.83
C GLN A 132 24.12 0.00 11.49
N ALA A 133 24.53 0.89 10.57
CA ALA A 133 23.87 1.06 9.28
C ALA A 133 23.72 -0.24 8.46
N THR A 134 24.69 -1.16 8.56
CA THR A 134 24.62 -2.49 7.93
C THR A 134 23.63 -3.43 8.63
N ALA A 135 23.50 -3.32 9.96
CA ALA A 135 22.55 -4.12 10.76
C ALA A 135 21.08 -3.68 10.57
N LEU A 136 20.84 -2.51 9.98
CA LEU A 136 19.52 -2.02 9.57
C LEU A 136 19.18 -2.39 8.13
N SER A 137 20.15 -2.84 7.34
CA SER A 137 19.89 -3.28 5.98
C SER A 137 19.08 -4.57 5.96
N LEU A 138 18.30 -4.75 4.90
CA LEU A 138 17.55 -5.99 4.70
C LEU A 138 18.51 -7.12 4.37
N SER A 139 18.42 -8.22 5.10
CA SER A 139 19.05 -9.48 4.71
C SER A 139 18.42 -9.99 3.41
N ARG A 140 19.05 -11.02 2.82
CA ARG A 140 18.51 -11.67 1.62
C ARG A 140 17.15 -12.32 1.91
N THR A 141 16.97 -12.91 3.09
CA THR A 141 15.76 -13.64 3.48
C THR A 141 14.62 -12.68 3.80
N GLU A 142 14.87 -11.63 4.55
CA GLU A 142 13.90 -10.56 4.80
C GLU A 142 13.42 -9.93 3.49
N ARG A 143 14.34 -9.65 2.56
CA ARG A 143 14.00 -9.13 1.24
C ARG A 143 13.18 -10.13 0.42
N ALA A 144 13.43 -11.43 0.53
CA ALA A 144 12.64 -12.47 -0.15
C ALA A 144 11.19 -12.48 0.37
N ARG A 145 11.01 -12.48 1.70
CA ARG A 145 9.67 -12.43 2.33
C ARG A 145 8.90 -11.19 1.92
N LEU A 146 9.55 -10.03 1.95
CA LEU A 146 8.95 -8.76 1.50
C LEU A 146 8.62 -8.81 0.00
N GLN A 147 9.52 -9.27 -0.88
CA GLN A 147 9.21 -9.42 -2.31
C GLN A 147 8.00 -10.32 -2.54
N ARG A 148 7.94 -11.47 -1.88
CA ARG A 148 6.81 -12.40 -1.95
C ARG A 148 5.50 -11.73 -1.53
N ALA A 149 5.48 -11.05 -0.39
CA ALA A 149 4.28 -10.39 0.13
C ALA A 149 3.73 -9.35 -0.84
N PHE A 150 4.60 -8.48 -1.37
CA PHE A 150 4.22 -7.42 -2.28
C PHE A 150 3.80 -7.94 -3.66
N TYR A 151 4.46 -8.96 -4.20
CA TYR A 151 4.01 -9.59 -5.46
C TYR A 151 2.67 -10.31 -5.28
N ARG A 152 2.48 -11.06 -4.20
CA ARG A 152 1.19 -11.71 -3.92
C ARG A 152 0.06 -10.70 -3.71
N TYR A 153 0.33 -9.59 -3.03
CA TYR A 153 -0.63 -8.50 -2.91
C TYR A 153 -1.04 -7.94 -4.27
N GLU A 154 -0.07 -7.62 -5.14
CA GLU A 154 -0.35 -7.13 -6.49
C GLU A 154 -1.09 -8.18 -7.31
N LEU A 155 -0.75 -9.46 -7.15
CA LEU A 155 -1.38 -10.58 -7.85
C LEU A 155 -2.85 -10.67 -7.45
N TYR A 156 -3.12 -10.70 -6.15
CA TYR A 156 -4.45 -10.73 -5.56
C TYR A 156 -5.30 -9.53 -6.04
N SER A 157 -4.70 -8.33 -6.08
CA SER A 157 -5.36 -7.11 -6.58
C SER A 157 -5.81 -7.22 -8.04
N ARG A 158 -5.09 -7.98 -8.87
CA ARG A 158 -5.39 -8.16 -10.30
C ARG A 158 -6.29 -9.34 -10.60
N VAL A 159 -6.16 -10.43 -9.83
CA VAL A 159 -7.00 -11.62 -9.91
C VAL A 159 -8.44 -11.29 -9.50
N PHE A 160 -8.61 -10.39 -8.54
CA PHE A 160 -9.91 -9.87 -8.13
C PHE A 160 -10.00 -8.38 -8.53
N PRO A 161 -10.25 -8.05 -9.82
CA PRO A 161 -10.26 -6.67 -10.29
C PRO A 161 -11.54 -5.92 -9.91
N VAL A 162 -11.49 -4.60 -10.05
CA VAL A 162 -12.65 -3.71 -9.87
C VAL A 162 -13.54 -3.78 -11.11
N ASP A 163 -14.86 -3.83 -10.92
CA ASP A 163 -15.79 -3.58 -12.01
C ASP A 163 -15.76 -2.09 -12.37
N SER A 164 -15.23 -1.75 -13.55
CA SER A 164 -15.21 -0.37 -14.03
C SER A 164 -16.61 0.22 -14.24
N ASN A 165 -17.65 -0.62 -14.32
CA ASN A 165 -19.03 -0.23 -14.58
C ASN A 165 -19.91 -0.23 -13.31
N ALA A 166 -19.47 -0.83 -12.20
CA ALA A 166 -20.24 -0.90 -10.96
C ALA A 166 -19.57 -0.10 -9.85
N ARG A 167 -20.29 0.91 -9.33
CA ARG A 167 -19.80 1.81 -8.28
C ARG A 167 -19.64 1.14 -6.90
N CYS A 168 -20.26 -0.01 -6.66
CA CYS A 168 -20.37 -0.61 -5.31
C CYS A 168 -20.44 -2.15 -5.29
N HIS A 169 -19.96 -2.85 -6.31
CA HIS A 169 -20.02 -4.32 -6.35
C HIS A 169 -18.67 -4.94 -6.72
N SER A 170 -18.21 -5.88 -5.90
CA SER A 170 -17.11 -6.77 -6.28
C SER A 170 -17.59 -7.75 -7.33
N LEU A 171 -16.80 -7.92 -8.40
CA LEU A 171 -17.04 -8.98 -9.40
C LEU A 171 -16.98 -10.38 -8.77
N VAL A 172 -16.19 -10.52 -7.71
CA VAL A 172 -16.01 -11.74 -6.95
C VAL A 172 -16.31 -11.45 -5.47
N PRO A 173 -17.33 -12.06 -4.87
CA PRO A 173 -17.67 -11.89 -3.45
C PRO A 173 -16.54 -12.29 -2.49
N ALA A 174 -16.52 -11.69 -1.29
CA ALA A 174 -15.47 -11.91 -0.28
C ALA A 174 -15.22 -13.38 0.10
N ASP A 175 -16.27 -14.17 0.31
CA ASP A 175 -16.21 -15.61 0.63
C ASP A 175 -15.57 -16.42 -0.50
N VAL A 176 -15.86 -16.04 -1.74
CA VAL A 176 -15.27 -16.63 -2.93
C VAL A 176 -13.80 -16.23 -3.07
N GLN A 177 -13.44 -14.98 -2.78
CA GLN A 177 -12.04 -14.54 -2.74
C GLN A 177 -11.23 -15.31 -1.68
N PHE A 178 -11.82 -15.54 -0.50
CA PHE A 178 -11.20 -16.33 0.56
C PHE A 178 -10.97 -17.77 0.11
N SER A 179 -12.03 -18.47 -0.28
CA SER A 179 -11.97 -19.89 -0.64
C SER A 179 -11.07 -20.17 -1.84
N ARG A 180 -11.04 -19.29 -2.85
CA ARG A 180 -10.25 -19.50 -4.08
C ARG A 180 -8.78 -19.10 -3.94
N PHE A 181 -8.43 -18.26 -2.97
CA PHE A 181 -7.06 -17.75 -2.84
C PHE A 181 -6.51 -17.88 -1.42
N LEU A 182 -7.12 -17.21 -0.44
CA LEU A 182 -6.56 -17.12 0.91
C LEU A 182 -6.54 -18.48 1.64
N ALA A 183 -7.54 -19.32 1.40
CA ALA A 183 -7.59 -20.68 1.94
C ALA A 183 -6.57 -21.64 1.30
N ARG A 184 -5.93 -21.25 0.20
CA ARG A 184 -4.92 -22.05 -0.54
C ARG A 184 -3.49 -21.62 -0.26
N ILE A 185 -3.29 -20.58 0.55
CA ILE A 185 -1.98 -20.17 1.07
C ILE A 185 -1.91 -20.47 2.56
N GLU A 186 -0.69 -20.48 3.10
CA GLU A 186 -0.53 -20.64 4.54
C GLU A 186 -0.96 -19.38 5.31
N PRO A 187 -1.47 -19.50 6.54
CA PRO A 187 -1.98 -18.33 7.28
C PRO A 187 -0.94 -17.24 7.55
N TRP A 188 0.33 -17.62 7.71
CA TRP A 188 1.43 -16.67 7.86
C TRP A 188 1.72 -15.88 6.57
N GLU A 189 1.49 -16.50 5.41
CA GLU A 189 1.60 -15.85 4.10
C GLU A 189 0.47 -14.83 3.90
N ALA A 190 -0.72 -15.15 4.39
CA ALA A 190 -1.84 -14.21 4.43
C ALA A 190 -1.53 -13.01 5.34
N GLU A 191 -0.81 -13.20 6.45
CA GLU A 191 -0.37 -12.08 7.29
C GLU A 191 0.73 -11.24 6.63
N GLU A 192 1.67 -11.84 5.89
CA GLU A 192 2.62 -11.08 5.07
C GLU A 192 1.88 -10.16 4.09
N MET A 193 0.86 -10.69 3.38
CA MET A 193 -0.01 -9.90 2.50
C MET A 193 -0.78 -8.82 3.26
N SER A 194 -1.27 -9.13 4.46
CA SER A 194 -2.00 -8.18 5.31
C SER A 194 -1.12 -7.03 5.78
N CYS A 195 0.17 -7.27 6.03
CA CYS A 195 1.15 -6.23 6.31
C CYS A 195 1.36 -5.30 5.09
N ALA A 196 1.50 -5.87 3.88
CA ALA A 196 1.62 -5.08 2.65
C ALA A 196 0.34 -4.24 2.40
N TYR A 197 -0.85 -4.84 2.57
CA TYR A 197 -2.12 -4.13 2.51
C TYR A 197 -2.20 -2.98 3.53
N HIS A 198 -1.79 -3.24 4.78
CA HIS A 198 -1.79 -2.22 5.83
C HIS A 198 -0.86 -1.05 5.48
N TYR A 199 0.32 -1.35 4.97
CA TYR A 199 1.25 -0.33 4.47
C TYR A 199 0.63 0.52 3.34
N PHE A 200 -0.07 -0.09 2.39
CA PHE A 200 -0.72 0.66 1.30
C PHE A 200 -1.91 1.50 1.76
N THR A 201 -2.75 0.98 2.66
CA THR A 201 -3.83 1.77 3.26
C THR A 201 -3.30 2.91 4.12
N SER A 202 -2.15 2.70 4.78
CA SER A 202 -1.42 3.73 5.51
C SER A 202 -0.90 4.85 4.59
N LEU A 203 -0.36 4.52 3.41
CA LEU A 203 -0.01 5.51 2.38
C LEU A 203 -1.24 6.28 1.89
N MET A 204 -2.31 5.55 1.53
CA MET A 204 -3.52 6.14 0.99
C MET A 204 -4.22 7.07 1.99
N GLY A 205 -4.32 6.67 3.26
CA GLY A 205 -4.89 7.53 4.30
C GLY A 205 -4.14 8.86 4.46
N ARG A 206 -2.81 8.87 4.25
CA ARG A 206 -2.02 10.12 4.22
C ARG A 206 -2.36 10.98 3.01
N PHE A 207 -2.55 10.39 1.84
CA PHE A 207 -2.95 11.15 0.65
C PHE A 207 -4.33 11.77 0.77
N ILE A 208 -5.29 11.07 1.39
CA ILE A 208 -6.62 11.63 1.67
C ILE A 208 -6.52 12.75 2.71
N TYR A 209 -5.70 12.59 3.74
CA TYR A 209 -5.46 13.65 4.72
C TYR A 209 -4.84 14.91 4.08
N ASP A 210 -3.81 14.75 3.24
CA ASP A 210 -3.21 15.86 2.49
C ASP A 210 -4.23 16.56 1.56
N LEU A 211 -5.20 15.79 1.03
CA LEU A 211 -6.26 16.33 0.18
C LEU A 211 -7.31 17.09 0.99
N GLU A 212 -7.67 16.58 2.16
CA GLU A 212 -8.56 17.25 3.11
C GLU A 212 -7.96 18.58 3.60
N GLU A 213 -6.66 18.60 3.90
CA GLU A 213 -5.94 19.84 4.25
C GLU A 213 -5.99 20.86 3.10
N GLN A 214 -5.82 20.42 1.84
CA GLN A 214 -5.95 21.30 0.68
C GLN A 214 -7.36 21.90 0.53
N VAL A 215 -8.42 21.15 0.82
CA VAL A 215 -9.79 21.68 0.82
C VAL A 215 -9.91 22.78 1.88
N VAL A 216 -9.44 22.52 3.09
CA VAL A 216 -9.46 23.51 4.17
C VAL A 216 -8.70 24.77 3.80
N GLU A 217 -7.47 24.63 3.29
CA GLU A 217 -6.65 25.75 2.83
C GLU A 217 -7.36 26.56 1.75
N THR A 218 -7.99 25.89 0.78
CA THR A 218 -8.70 26.53 -0.33
C THR A 218 -9.93 27.31 0.14
N VAL A 219 -10.72 26.73 1.06
CA VAL A 219 -11.89 27.41 1.66
C VAL A 219 -11.43 28.65 2.44
N LEU A 220 -10.39 28.53 3.25
CA LEU A 220 -9.90 29.64 4.08
C LEU A 220 -9.20 30.73 3.27
N ALA A 221 -8.66 30.41 2.10
CA ALA A 221 -8.07 31.36 1.17
C ALA A 221 -9.11 32.03 0.25
N SER A 222 -10.36 31.56 0.25
CA SER A 222 -11.42 32.12 -0.60
C SER A 222 -11.72 33.57 -0.21
N PRO A 223 -11.87 34.49 -1.20
CA PRO A 223 -12.26 35.85 -0.93
C PRO A 223 -13.64 35.90 -0.26
N ASP A 224 -13.80 36.87 0.63
CA ASP A 224 -15.04 37.12 1.40
C ASP A 224 -15.47 35.98 2.35
N VAL A 225 -14.56 35.05 2.69
CA VAL A 225 -14.82 34.03 3.72
C VAL A 225 -15.18 34.67 5.06
N ARG A 226 -16.32 34.25 5.63
CA ARG A 226 -16.78 34.69 6.96
C ARG A 226 -16.61 33.53 7.94
N ARG A 227 -15.78 33.76 8.96
CA ARG A 227 -15.58 32.80 10.05
C ARG A 227 -16.68 32.97 11.11
N PRO A 228 -17.04 31.90 11.83
CA PRO A 228 -17.96 32.02 12.96
C PRO A 228 -17.40 33.02 13.99
N PRO A 229 -18.27 33.81 14.65
CA PRO A 229 -17.82 34.65 15.76
C PRO A 229 -17.15 33.77 16.82
N SER A 230 -15.91 34.09 17.18
CA SER A 230 -15.28 33.51 18.37
C SER A 230 -16.23 33.68 19.56
N LEU A 231 -16.46 32.61 20.34
CA LEU A 231 -17.28 32.60 21.57
C LEU A 231 -16.77 33.57 22.67
N ALA A 232 -15.74 34.36 22.39
CA ALA A 232 -15.25 35.43 23.25
C ALA A 232 -15.41 36.79 22.54
N CYS A 233 -16.63 37.35 22.53
CA CYS A 233 -16.88 38.79 22.73
C CYS A 233 -18.40 39.07 22.72
N PRO A 234 -18.94 39.81 23.71
CA PRO A 234 -20.32 40.30 23.67
C PRO A 234 -20.44 41.37 22.58
N PHE A 235 -21.50 41.24 21.77
CA PHE A 235 -21.89 42.15 20.70
C PHE A 235 -21.66 43.64 21.01
N PRO A 236 -21.09 44.41 20.07
CA PRO A 236 -21.50 45.79 19.87
C PRO A 236 -22.62 45.82 18.82
N ASN A 237 -23.68 46.52 19.19
CA ASN A 237 -24.86 46.79 18.39
C ASN A 237 -24.55 47.29 16.98
N GLY A 238 -25.29 46.73 16.02
CA GLY A 238 -25.81 47.44 14.86
C GLY A 238 -24.81 48.10 13.92
N GLN A 239 -24.28 47.34 12.95
CA GLN A 239 -23.79 47.91 11.70
C GLN A 239 -23.83 46.86 10.58
N GLY A 240 -24.63 47.14 9.55
CA GLY A 240 -24.61 46.50 8.23
C GLY A 240 -25.09 45.04 8.17
N ARG A 241 -26.38 44.82 7.87
CA ARG A 241 -26.80 43.60 7.15
C ARG A 241 -26.20 43.67 5.74
N ALA A 242 -24.91 43.35 5.62
CA ALA A 242 -24.32 43.02 4.34
C ALA A 242 -25.08 41.81 3.79
N ASP A 243 -25.47 41.89 2.51
CA ASP A 243 -26.25 40.91 1.77
C ASP A 243 -25.78 39.47 2.05
N ASP A 244 -26.42 38.80 3.01
CA ASP A 244 -26.12 37.41 3.40
C ASP A 244 -26.83 36.43 2.45
N SER A 245 -27.51 36.93 1.41
CA SER A 245 -28.28 36.11 0.46
C SER A 245 -27.38 35.27 -0.46
N ASP A 246 -26.17 35.74 -0.76
CA ASP A 246 -25.21 35.04 -1.64
C ASP A 246 -24.18 34.19 -0.88
N MET A 247 -24.24 34.17 0.45
CA MET A 247 -23.33 33.39 1.29
C MET A 247 -23.95 32.03 1.61
N VAL A 248 -23.15 30.97 1.49
CA VAL A 248 -23.55 29.60 1.84
C VAL A 248 -22.67 29.07 2.96
N LEU A 249 -23.28 28.31 3.88
CA LEU A 249 -22.54 27.57 4.90
C LEU A 249 -21.73 26.45 4.26
N PHE A 250 -20.50 26.26 4.73
CA PHE A 250 -19.65 25.14 4.33
C PHE A 250 -20.03 23.88 5.13
N ASN A 251 -21.18 23.30 4.77
CA ASN A 251 -21.76 22.13 5.43
C ASN A 251 -22.58 21.27 4.45
N CYS A 252 -23.01 20.12 4.94
CA CYS A 252 -23.72 19.09 4.18
C CYS A 252 -22.90 18.70 2.93
N LEU A 253 -21.60 18.47 3.12
CA LEU A 253 -20.67 18.21 2.02
C LEU A 253 -20.98 16.89 1.30
N ASP A 254 -21.59 15.94 2.00
CA ASP A 254 -22.16 14.70 1.48
C ASP A 254 -23.21 14.94 0.38
N LEU A 255 -24.00 16.02 0.51
CA LEU A 255 -25.02 16.43 -0.48
C LEU A 255 -24.47 17.33 -1.59
N ARG A 256 -23.15 17.57 -1.62
CA ARG A 256 -22.49 18.53 -2.53
C ARG A 256 -21.35 17.89 -3.31
N ASP A 257 -21.42 16.59 -3.54
CA ASP A 257 -20.37 15.77 -4.17
C ASP A 257 -19.00 15.80 -3.44
N LEU A 258 -18.93 16.42 -2.27
CA LEU A 258 -17.74 16.54 -1.42
C LEU A 258 -17.77 15.50 -0.30
N ASP A 259 -18.35 14.31 -0.59
CA ASP A 259 -18.59 13.28 0.41
C ASP A 259 -17.33 12.93 1.19
N LEU A 260 -16.20 12.79 0.50
CA LEU A 260 -14.90 12.46 1.10
C LEU A 260 -14.49 13.39 2.26
N PHE A 261 -14.99 14.62 2.27
CA PHE A 261 -14.65 15.68 3.21
C PHE A 261 -15.75 15.93 4.26
N SER A 262 -16.89 15.26 4.13
CA SER A 262 -18.00 15.33 5.07
C SER A 262 -17.73 14.49 6.32
N ASN A 263 -18.52 14.73 7.37
CA ASN A 263 -18.52 13.88 8.57
C ASN A 263 -18.89 12.42 8.24
N ASP A 264 -19.84 12.23 7.34
CA ASP A 264 -20.31 10.91 6.93
C ASP A 264 -19.27 10.18 6.07
N GLY A 265 -18.62 10.88 5.14
CA GLY A 265 -17.54 10.33 4.35
C GLY A 265 -16.30 10.05 5.18
N ARG A 266 -16.05 10.81 6.26
CA ARG A 266 -15.02 10.47 7.26
C ARG A 266 -15.30 9.12 7.90
N PHE A 267 -16.56 8.81 8.23
CA PHE A 267 -16.95 7.49 8.72
C PHE A 267 -16.77 6.39 7.65
N ARG A 268 -17.07 6.69 6.38
CA ARG A 268 -16.87 5.76 5.23
C ARG A 268 -15.42 5.64 4.76
N SER A 269 -14.54 6.55 5.17
CA SER A 269 -13.17 6.65 4.68
C SER A 269 -12.32 5.38 4.82
N PRO A 270 -12.47 4.49 5.83
CA PRO A 270 -11.76 3.21 5.83
C PRO A 270 -12.09 2.34 4.61
N GLY A 271 -13.35 2.32 4.17
CA GLY A 271 -13.80 1.59 2.99
C GLY A 271 -13.26 2.19 1.70
N ILE A 272 -13.26 3.53 1.59
CA ILE A 272 -12.69 4.25 0.44
C ILE A 272 -11.18 4.00 0.36
N VAL A 273 -10.46 4.07 1.48
CA VAL A 273 -9.01 3.81 1.56
C VAL A 273 -8.70 2.36 1.18
N SER A 274 -9.48 1.40 1.71
CA SER A 274 -9.36 -0.02 1.35
C SER A 274 -9.51 -0.21 -0.16
N TYR A 275 -10.55 0.38 -0.74
CA TYR A 275 -10.81 0.34 -2.17
C TYR A 275 -9.65 0.94 -2.99
N LEU A 276 -9.20 2.15 -2.67
CA LEU A 276 -8.11 2.80 -3.42
C LEU A 276 -6.80 2.02 -3.29
N ALA A 277 -6.52 1.41 -2.13
CA ALA A 277 -5.39 0.50 -1.97
C ALA A 277 -5.52 -0.73 -2.88
N SER A 278 -6.73 -1.31 -2.93
CA SER A 278 -7.02 -2.51 -3.73
C SER A 278 -6.87 -2.32 -5.25
N LEU A 279 -6.74 -1.09 -5.75
CA LEU A 279 -6.39 -0.81 -7.16
C LEU A 279 -4.96 -1.26 -7.52
N GLY A 280 -4.19 -1.70 -6.52
CA GLY A 280 -2.88 -2.31 -6.70
C GLY A 280 -1.73 -1.33 -6.51
N SER A 281 -0.54 -1.90 -6.36
CA SER A 281 0.72 -1.19 -6.14
C SER A 281 1.05 -0.23 -7.29
N ALA A 282 0.66 -0.54 -8.53
CA ALA A 282 0.89 0.36 -9.67
C ALA A 282 0.15 1.70 -9.52
N PHE A 283 -1.10 1.67 -9.05
CA PHE A 283 -1.88 2.88 -8.78
C PHE A 283 -1.28 3.69 -7.63
N ILE A 284 -0.95 3.02 -6.51
CA ILE A 284 -0.31 3.68 -5.36
C ILE A 284 1.03 4.30 -5.75
N TYR A 285 1.81 3.63 -6.60
CA TYR A 285 3.10 4.13 -7.06
C TYR A 285 2.94 5.40 -7.90
N GLN A 286 1.91 5.47 -8.73
CA GLN A 286 1.59 6.68 -9.48
C GLN A 286 1.20 7.84 -8.54
N LEU A 287 0.44 7.58 -7.47
CA LEU A 287 0.08 8.62 -6.48
C LEU A 287 1.29 9.15 -5.70
N VAL A 288 2.23 8.27 -5.37
CA VAL A 288 3.50 8.63 -4.73
C VAL A 288 4.31 9.59 -5.60
N LEU A 289 4.38 9.31 -6.91
CA LEU A 289 5.15 10.13 -7.86
C LEU A 289 4.41 11.39 -8.33
N ALA A 290 3.09 11.43 -8.18
CA ALA A 290 2.26 12.56 -8.59
C ALA A 290 2.44 13.76 -7.66
N ASP A 291 2.41 14.96 -8.24
CA ASP A 291 2.24 16.21 -7.49
C ASP A 291 0.82 16.30 -6.88
N LYS A 292 0.60 17.32 -6.04
CA LYS A 292 -0.66 17.51 -5.31
C LYS A 292 -1.89 17.57 -6.24
N GLY A 293 -1.79 18.27 -7.37
CA GLY A 293 -2.90 18.45 -8.30
C GLY A 293 -3.25 17.15 -9.02
N ARG A 294 -2.25 16.48 -9.59
CA ARG A 294 -2.47 15.19 -10.26
C ARG A 294 -2.97 14.11 -9.29
N ARG A 295 -2.47 14.11 -8.05
CA ARG A 295 -2.91 13.17 -7.02
C ARG A 295 -4.38 13.36 -6.67
N LYS A 296 -4.82 14.62 -6.51
CA LYS A 296 -6.23 14.99 -6.33
C LYS A 296 -7.08 14.40 -7.46
N ASP A 297 -6.73 14.66 -8.71
CA ASP A 297 -7.52 14.22 -9.87
C ASP A 297 -7.65 12.68 -9.91
N MET A 298 -6.54 11.97 -9.68
CA MET A 298 -6.53 10.51 -9.62
C MET A 298 -7.42 9.92 -8.51
N ILE A 299 -7.49 10.57 -7.35
CA ILE A 299 -8.36 10.13 -6.23
C ILE A 299 -9.82 10.42 -6.59
N ARG A 300 -10.12 11.64 -7.06
CA ARG A 300 -11.47 12.07 -7.45
C ARG A 300 -12.09 11.18 -8.52
N GLU A 301 -11.32 10.76 -9.52
CA GLU A 301 -11.77 9.85 -10.59
C GLU A 301 -12.15 8.45 -10.10
N LYS A 302 -11.81 8.10 -8.86
CA LYS A 302 -12.01 6.76 -8.30
C LYS A 302 -12.93 6.74 -7.07
N THR A 303 -13.26 7.88 -6.48
CA THR A 303 -14.14 7.97 -5.30
C THR A 303 -15.54 8.49 -5.67
N PRO A 304 -16.62 8.14 -4.95
CA PRO A 304 -16.68 7.30 -3.74
C PRO A 304 -17.11 5.86 -4.07
N VAL A 305 -16.15 5.01 -4.44
CA VAL A 305 -16.39 3.57 -4.72
C VAL A 305 -15.90 2.74 -3.53
N TRP A 306 -16.58 1.63 -3.25
CA TRP A 306 -16.14 0.60 -2.31
C TRP A 306 -16.31 -0.79 -2.92
N ARG A 307 -15.60 -1.78 -2.36
CA ARG A 307 -15.71 -3.19 -2.76
C ARG A 307 -15.19 -4.12 -1.67
N ASP A 308 -15.59 -5.38 -1.73
CA ASP A 308 -14.97 -6.46 -0.97
C ASP A 308 -13.56 -6.75 -1.51
N PHE A 309 -12.60 -6.83 -0.60
CA PHE A 309 -11.21 -7.16 -0.90
C PHE A 309 -10.61 -8.02 0.23
N LEU A 310 -9.29 -7.91 0.45
CA LEU A 310 -8.56 -8.68 1.46
C LEU A 310 -9.18 -8.62 2.87
N PRO A 311 -9.60 -7.45 3.41
CA PRO A 311 -10.20 -7.39 4.73
C PRO A 311 -11.49 -8.19 4.85
N GLU A 312 -12.40 -8.01 3.89
CA GLU A 312 -13.70 -8.70 3.84
C GLU A 312 -13.51 -10.20 3.61
N ALA A 313 -12.57 -10.59 2.75
CA ALA A 313 -12.26 -12.00 2.52
C ALA A 313 -11.71 -12.68 3.79
N LEU A 314 -10.85 -12.00 4.56
CA LEU A 314 -10.34 -12.54 5.82
C LEU A 314 -11.41 -12.69 6.91
N ASP A 315 -12.52 -11.96 6.84
CA ASP A 315 -13.65 -12.15 7.77
C ASP A 315 -14.39 -13.48 7.54
N HIS A 316 -14.13 -14.17 6.42
CA HIS A 316 -14.62 -15.54 6.15
C HIS A 316 -13.64 -16.63 6.61
N ALA A 317 -12.49 -16.26 7.19
CA ALA A 317 -11.56 -17.20 7.78
C ALA A 317 -12.15 -17.86 9.05
N PRO A 318 -11.75 -19.09 9.39
CA PRO A 318 -12.17 -19.71 10.65
C PRO A 318 -11.63 -18.91 11.84
N ASP A 319 -12.53 -18.56 12.79
CA ASP A 319 -12.22 -17.73 13.97
C ASP A 319 -11.12 -18.31 14.87
N THR A 320 -11.02 -19.64 14.94
CA THR A 320 -10.03 -20.34 15.76
C THR A 320 -9.55 -21.59 15.06
N GLY A 321 -8.32 -21.98 15.37
CA GLY A 321 -7.78 -23.27 14.94
C GLY A 321 -6.79 -23.85 15.94
N PRO A 322 -6.02 -24.88 15.53
CA PRO A 322 -5.05 -25.50 16.40
C PRO A 322 -4.03 -24.48 16.86
N LYS A 323 -3.56 -24.63 18.11
CA LYS A 323 -2.52 -23.75 18.65
C LYS A 323 -1.31 -23.75 17.73
N THR A 324 -0.89 -22.58 17.26
CA THR A 324 0.36 -22.45 16.51
C THR A 324 1.53 -22.44 17.48
N ILE A 325 2.13 -23.61 17.71
CA ILE A 325 3.35 -23.76 18.51
C ILE A 325 4.56 -23.48 17.62
N VAL A 326 5.62 -22.88 18.18
CA VAL A 326 6.92 -22.72 17.50
C VAL A 326 7.55 -24.11 17.34
N PRO A 327 7.77 -24.64 16.12
CA PRO A 327 8.51 -25.88 15.95
C PRO A 327 9.91 -25.83 16.57
N ASP A 328 10.34 -26.95 17.15
CA ASP A 328 11.70 -27.11 17.65
C ASP A 328 12.71 -27.00 16.51
N GLY A 329 13.67 -26.07 16.63
CA GLY A 329 14.75 -25.93 15.66
C GLY A 329 14.40 -25.24 14.34
N ILE A 330 13.39 -24.36 14.30
CA ILE A 330 13.15 -23.49 13.14
C ILE A 330 14.44 -22.76 12.76
N ASP A 331 14.88 -22.96 11.52
CA ASP A 331 15.89 -22.13 10.88
C ASP A 331 15.23 -20.83 10.43
N ASP A 332 15.13 -19.82 11.30
CA ASP A 332 14.38 -18.58 11.07
C ASP A 332 14.89 -17.73 9.88
N ASN A 333 15.97 -18.16 9.22
CA ASN A 333 16.58 -17.48 8.09
C ASN A 333 16.28 -18.20 6.76
N GLN A 334 15.16 -18.88 6.67
CA GLN A 334 14.68 -19.48 5.43
C GLN A 334 13.33 -18.83 5.05
N PRO A 335 13.13 -18.40 3.80
CA PRO A 335 11.89 -17.70 3.45
C PRO A 335 10.69 -18.63 3.32
N SER A 336 10.89 -19.93 3.11
CA SER A 336 9.84 -20.91 2.79
C SER A 336 8.94 -21.32 3.96
N HIS A 337 9.18 -20.80 5.16
CA HIS A 337 8.39 -21.08 6.36
C HIS A 337 8.24 -19.79 7.19
N PRO A 338 7.28 -19.76 8.14
CA PRO A 338 7.01 -18.57 8.94
C PRO A 338 8.22 -18.15 9.77
N ASN A 339 8.45 -16.84 9.86
CA ASN A 339 9.47 -16.32 10.73
C ASN A 339 9.08 -16.41 12.23
N LEU A 340 10.05 -16.20 13.11
CA LEU A 340 9.85 -16.20 14.55
C LEU A 340 8.88 -15.10 15.00
N GLY A 341 8.84 -13.98 14.28
CA GLY A 341 7.94 -12.87 14.56
C GLY A 341 6.47 -13.27 14.47
N TYR A 342 6.11 -14.05 13.45
CA TYR A 342 4.77 -14.60 13.27
C TYR A 342 4.33 -15.44 14.48
N TYR A 343 5.23 -16.15 15.15
CA TYR A 343 4.87 -16.94 16.34
C TYR A 343 4.91 -16.14 17.64
N LEU A 344 5.96 -15.34 17.85
CA LEU A 344 6.19 -14.67 19.13
C LEU A 344 5.26 -13.48 19.39
N PHE A 345 4.80 -12.83 18.33
CA PHE A 345 4.08 -11.56 18.47
C PHE A 345 2.58 -11.66 18.20
N LYS A 346 2.04 -12.85 17.91
CA LYS A 346 0.59 -13.07 17.83
C LYS A 346 -0.11 -12.62 19.09
N ARG A 347 -1.30 -12.06 18.96
CA ARG A 347 -2.10 -11.71 20.15
C ARG A 347 -2.62 -12.97 20.85
N SER A 348 -3.16 -13.93 20.11
CA SER A 348 -3.54 -15.24 20.61
C SER A 348 -2.81 -16.38 19.88
N GLU A 349 -2.54 -17.47 20.60
CA GLU A 349 -2.01 -18.71 20.03
C GLU A 349 -3.05 -19.47 19.19
N GLN A 350 -4.34 -19.15 19.36
CA GLN A 350 -5.45 -19.75 18.63
C GLN A 350 -5.78 -18.99 17.34
N ASP A 351 -5.22 -17.78 17.15
CA ASP A 351 -5.41 -16.97 15.95
C ASP A 351 -4.64 -17.63 14.79
N VAL A 352 -5.41 -18.20 13.85
CA VAL A 352 -4.86 -18.76 12.61
C VAL A 352 -4.70 -17.65 11.58
N TYR A 353 -5.79 -16.97 11.25
CA TYR A 353 -5.80 -15.80 10.38
C TYR A 353 -6.02 -14.55 11.22
N PHE A 354 -5.27 -13.49 10.94
CA PHE A 354 -5.46 -12.23 11.64
C PHE A 354 -6.42 -11.34 10.86
N HIS A 355 -7.61 -11.12 11.42
CA HIS A 355 -8.57 -10.19 10.84
C HIS A 355 -7.96 -8.80 10.65
N ILE A 356 -8.49 -8.07 9.67
CA ILE A 356 -8.13 -6.67 9.41
C ILE A 356 -9.22 -5.73 9.94
N ARG A 357 -10.49 -6.12 9.80
CA ARG A 357 -11.64 -5.38 10.31
C ARG A 357 -11.88 -5.69 11.79
N HIS A 358 -12.74 -4.90 12.42
CA HIS A 358 -13.15 -5.07 13.82
C HIS A 358 -11.95 -5.13 14.78
N ASP A 359 -11.75 -6.25 15.48
CA ASP A 359 -10.63 -6.48 16.40
C ASP A 359 -9.27 -6.48 15.68
N GLY A 360 -9.25 -6.60 14.35
CA GLY A 360 -8.04 -6.52 13.52
C GLY A 360 -7.26 -5.22 13.64
N ILE A 361 -7.89 -4.12 14.06
CA ILE A 361 -7.20 -2.84 14.33
C ILE A 361 -6.10 -3.00 15.39
N LEU A 362 -6.26 -3.98 16.28
CA LEU A 362 -5.33 -4.30 17.34
C LEU A 362 -3.98 -4.84 16.82
N ASN A 363 -3.96 -5.37 15.61
CA ASN A 363 -2.75 -5.85 14.94
C ASN A 363 -2.07 -4.78 14.07
N CYS A 364 -2.72 -3.63 13.80
CA CYS A 364 -2.13 -2.52 13.05
C CYS A 364 -0.74 -2.10 13.56
N PRO A 365 -0.49 -1.95 14.88
CA PRO A 365 0.84 -1.58 15.37
C PRO A 365 1.92 -2.61 15.00
N LEU A 366 1.59 -3.90 15.02
CA LEU A 366 2.51 -4.98 14.62
C LEU A 366 2.74 -4.95 13.11
N ARG A 367 1.69 -4.73 12.31
CA ARG A 367 1.78 -4.59 10.86
C ARG A 367 2.62 -3.36 10.46
N GLU A 368 2.52 -2.23 11.14
CA GLU A 368 3.37 -1.04 10.89
C GLU A 368 4.86 -1.32 11.17
N THR A 369 5.15 -2.27 12.08
CA THR A 369 6.52 -2.67 12.44
C THR A 369 7.02 -3.87 11.65
N ALA A 370 6.28 -4.35 10.64
CA ALA A 370 6.73 -5.39 9.71
C ALA A 370 7.18 -6.69 10.41
N PHE A 371 6.53 -7.03 11.54
CA PHE A 371 6.98 -8.08 12.46
C PHE A 371 7.18 -9.47 11.83
N VAL A 372 6.44 -9.80 10.77
CA VAL A 372 6.53 -11.10 10.06
C VAL A 372 7.66 -11.18 9.03
N PHE A 373 8.46 -10.14 8.86
CA PHE A 373 9.51 -10.11 7.84
C PHE A 373 10.91 -10.28 8.38
N TRP A 374 11.15 -9.86 9.63
CA TRP A 374 12.48 -9.81 10.23
C TRP A 374 13.07 -11.19 10.54
N ASP A 375 14.37 -11.33 10.30
CA ASP A 375 15.11 -12.53 10.69
C ASP A 375 15.30 -12.59 12.21
N ALA A 376 15.57 -13.80 12.73
CA ALA A 376 15.82 -14.06 14.16
C ALA A 376 16.84 -13.10 14.76
N GLU A 377 17.97 -12.92 14.08
CA GLU A 377 19.05 -12.06 14.56
C GLU A 377 18.54 -10.65 14.84
N LYS A 378 17.69 -10.11 13.96
CA LYS A 378 17.12 -8.78 14.12
C LYS A 378 16.06 -8.76 15.22
N ILE A 379 15.20 -9.79 15.30
CA ILE A 379 14.19 -9.92 16.36
C ILE A 379 14.83 -9.99 17.76
N PHE A 380 15.97 -10.69 17.90
CA PHE A 380 16.68 -10.83 19.18
C PHE A 380 17.48 -9.60 19.59
N ARG A 381 17.61 -8.58 18.72
CA ARG A 381 18.22 -7.31 19.13
C ARG A 381 17.31 -6.63 20.16
N PRO A 382 17.82 -6.21 21.32
CA PRO A 382 16.99 -5.60 22.37
C PRO A 382 16.05 -4.47 21.91
N PRO A 383 16.49 -3.43 21.16
CA PRO A 383 15.57 -2.36 20.75
C PRO A 383 14.42 -2.89 19.89
N VAL A 384 14.70 -3.82 18.97
CA VAL A 384 13.71 -4.40 18.07
C VAL A 384 12.75 -5.31 18.84
N GLY A 385 13.29 -6.31 19.55
CA GLY A 385 12.50 -7.31 20.26
C GLY A 385 11.66 -6.72 21.40
N ASP A 386 12.17 -5.73 22.12
CA ASP A 386 11.44 -5.07 23.19
C ASP A 386 10.31 -4.21 22.64
N ASN A 387 10.56 -3.42 21.60
CA ASN A 387 9.51 -2.63 20.94
C ASN A 387 8.42 -3.51 20.31
N LEU A 388 8.76 -4.67 19.72
CA LEU A 388 7.77 -5.62 19.23
C LEU A 388 6.92 -6.21 20.36
N ARG A 389 7.53 -6.54 21.51
CA ARG A 389 6.80 -7.02 22.70
C ARG A 389 5.88 -5.94 23.29
N GLU A 390 6.33 -4.70 23.35
CA GLU A 390 5.52 -3.57 23.79
C GLU A 390 4.36 -3.30 22.84
N THR A 391 4.64 -3.32 21.53
CA THR A 391 3.66 -3.14 20.45
C THR A 391 2.55 -4.18 20.53
N ARG A 392 2.90 -5.46 20.72
CA ARG A 392 1.94 -6.55 20.95
C ARG A 392 1.01 -6.27 22.14
N ARG A 393 1.57 -5.72 23.23
CA ARG A 393 0.86 -5.47 24.50
C ARG A 393 0.14 -4.12 24.54
N MET A 394 0.16 -3.36 23.44
CA MET A 394 -0.45 -2.03 23.41
C MET A 394 -1.95 -2.10 23.68
N ASP A 395 -2.39 -1.29 24.65
CA ASP A 395 -3.78 -1.18 25.07
C ASP A 395 -4.71 -0.78 23.90
N PRO A 396 -5.90 -1.41 23.74
CA PRO A 396 -6.85 -1.10 22.68
C PRO A 396 -7.22 0.37 22.53
N LYS A 397 -7.33 1.14 23.62
CA LYS A 397 -7.65 2.57 23.53
C LYS A 397 -6.46 3.35 22.97
N ARG A 398 -5.23 2.98 23.37
CA ARG A 398 -4.00 3.57 22.83
C ARG A 398 -3.82 3.22 21.35
N VAL A 399 -4.09 1.97 20.95
CA VAL A 399 -4.08 1.56 19.54
C VAL A 399 -5.06 2.40 18.74
N ASN A 400 -6.30 2.53 19.22
CA ASN A 400 -7.31 3.37 18.57
C ASN A 400 -6.89 4.84 18.51
N GLN A 401 -6.22 5.39 19.52
CA GLN A 401 -5.77 6.79 19.49
C GLN A 401 -4.65 7.03 18.48
N LEU A 402 -3.69 6.10 18.37
CA LEU A 402 -2.50 6.28 17.54
C LEU A 402 -2.69 5.82 16.09
N TYR A 403 -3.50 4.78 15.87
CA TYR A 403 -3.60 4.09 14.58
C TYR A 403 -4.98 4.20 13.92
N ASN A 404 -6.01 4.69 14.63
CA ASN A 404 -7.27 5.06 13.98
C ASN A 404 -7.15 6.45 13.33
N ARG A 405 -6.64 6.45 12.10
CA ARG A 405 -6.38 7.67 11.31
C ARG A 405 -7.65 8.47 11.00
N TYR A 406 -8.81 7.84 11.13
CA TYR A 406 -10.10 8.43 10.78
C TYR A 406 -10.78 9.11 11.96
N ARG A 407 -10.20 9.03 13.17
CA ARG A 407 -10.72 9.67 14.39
C ARG A 407 -10.42 11.18 14.49
N GLY A 408 -9.59 11.72 13.59
CA GLY A 408 -9.38 13.16 13.47
C GLY A 408 -10.64 13.87 12.96
N LYS A 409 -10.73 15.17 13.23
CA LYS A 409 -11.86 15.98 12.75
C LYS A 409 -11.87 16.05 11.21
N SER A 410 -13.04 16.01 10.61
CA SER A 410 -13.22 16.16 9.14
C SER A 410 -12.99 17.60 8.68
N ALA A 411 -12.82 17.85 7.38
CA ALA A 411 -12.82 19.21 6.84
C ALA A 411 -14.11 19.97 7.16
N GLU A 412 -15.27 19.30 7.12
CA GLU A 412 -16.56 19.86 7.52
C GLU A 412 -16.56 20.32 8.99
N GLU A 413 -15.97 19.54 9.90
CA GLU A 413 -15.80 19.91 11.31
C GLU A 413 -14.74 21.01 11.52
N TRP A 414 -13.68 21.05 10.71
CA TRP A 414 -12.67 22.12 10.79
C TRP A 414 -13.24 23.46 10.35
N LEU A 415 -14.15 23.43 9.39
CA LEU A 415 -14.79 24.59 8.78
C LEU A 415 -16.20 24.82 9.33
N GLU A 416 -16.51 24.25 10.50
CA GLU A 416 -17.81 24.41 11.14
C GLU A 416 -18.15 25.89 11.32
N GLY A 417 -19.32 26.29 10.82
CA GLY A 417 -19.81 27.67 10.89
C GLY A 417 -19.15 28.65 9.92
N VAL A 418 -18.22 28.21 9.06
CA VAL A 418 -17.65 29.03 8.00
C VAL A 418 -18.69 29.25 6.90
N LYS A 419 -18.80 30.49 6.41
CA LYS A 419 -19.59 30.84 5.23
C LYS A 419 -18.68 31.34 4.10
N ILE A 420 -18.99 30.92 2.87
CA ILE A 420 -18.32 31.37 1.65
C ILE A 420 -19.36 31.84 0.61
N PRO A 421 -19.00 32.70 -0.35
CA PRO A 421 -19.88 33.02 -1.47
C PRO A 421 -20.29 31.77 -2.26
N ARG A 422 -21.52 31.73 -2.78
CA ARG A 422 -22.03 30.58 -3.56
C ARG A 422 -21.12 30.21 -4.73
N ALA A 423 -20.64 31.21 -5.47
CA ALA A 423 -19.72 31.00 -6.58
C ALA A 423 -18.34 30.45 -6.17
N GLN A 424 -17.95 30.56 -4.88
CA GLN A 424 -16.76 29.88 -4.35
C GLN A 424 -17.06 28.44 -3.99
N MET A 425 -18.23 28.17 -3.39
CA MET A 425 -18.67 26.80 -3.13
C MET A 425 -18.75 25.98 -4.41
N GLU A 426 -19.36 26.52 -5.47
CA GLU A 426 -19.45 25.84 -6.78
C GLU A 426 -18.06 25.51 -7.35
N ARG A 427 -17.11 26.46 -7.26
CA ARG A 427 -15.72 26.20 -7.68
C ARG A 427 -15.04 25.11 -6.86
N ILE A 428 -15.26 25.06 -5.55
CA ILE A 428 -14.68 24.02 -4.69
C ILE A 428 -15.29 22.66 -5.03
N ILE A 429 -16.60 22.60 -5.31
CA ILE A 429 -17.26 21.37 -5.77
C ILE A 429 -16.68 20.93 -7.12
N GLU A 430 -16.52 21.83 -8.09
CA GLU A 430 -15.88 21.51 -9.37
C GLU A 430 -14.42 21.03 -9.21
N GLU A 431 -13.70 21.60 -8.23
CA GLU A 431 -12.28 21.32 -8.01
C GLU A 431 -12.03 20.04 -7.21
N PHE A 432 -12.87 19.73 -6.22
CA PHE A 432 -12.64 18.66 -5.25
C PHE A 432 -13.74 17.60 -5.21
N GLY A 433 -14.93 17.91 -5.74
CA GLY A 433 -16.08 17.01 -5.74
C GLY A 433 -15.85 15.75 -6.55
N SER A 434 -16.58 14.70 -6.24
CA SER A 434 -16.63 13.46 -7.00
C SER A 434 -16.98 13.72 -8.47
N VAL A 435 -16.38 12.95 -9.38
CA VAL A 435 -16.75 12.95 -10.81
C VAL A 435 -18.02 12.11 -11.05
N PHE A 436 -18.42 11.32 -10.06
CA PHE A 436 -19.67 10.57 -10.05
C PHE A 436 -20.75 11.37 -9.32
N ASP A 437 -21.96 11.43 -9.91
CA ASP A 437 -23.13 12.03 -9.26
C ASP A 437 -23.35 11.42 -7.86
N SER A 438 -23.58 12.28 -6.87
CA SER A 438 -23.99 11.91 -5.50
C SER A 438 -25.27 11.06 -5.48
N TRP A 439 -25.40 10.27 -4.41
CA TRP A 439 -26.45 9.25 -4.22
C TRP A 439 -27.86 9.81 -4.04
#